data_AF-A0A4R8TUK5-F1
#
_entry.id   AF-A0A4R8TUK5-F1
#
_cell.length_a   1.000
_cell.length_b   1.000
_cell.length_c   1.000
_cell.angle_alpha   90.00
_cell.angle_beta   90.00
_cell.angle_gamma   90.00
#
_symmetry.space_group_name_H-M   'P 1'
#
loop_
_entity.id
_entity.type
_entity.pdbx_description
1 polymer ?
#
loop_
_entity_poly.entity_id
_entity_poly.type
_entity_poly.pdbx_seq_one_letter_code
_entity_poly.pdbx_strand_id
1 'polypeptide(L)'
;MLYDQVAHALLVLNDRLQMVRPVLVGHNQFWDLLFLYRTFIDDLPGSAGEFFTEIHELFPRILDTKILAISDQAIEGEDPLADIFDRLDVYNATPRITWDPLYGYNHKAEAHEAGFDSFMTASVLVRLGHKLARQSRLDFFQDSEDQNKKLRGLYSKGWLEGIGHDPECFGSDAVVGFGSASEESDDDDASGESLSWDHAVFEPLQNSLRIGPSTTVFLERQWLASRAFRDGKLERNSAGAHAV
;
A
#
# COMPACT_ATOMS: atom_id res chain seq x y z
N MET A 1 36.25 7.46 10.72
CA MET A 1 36.31 5.99 10.48
C MET A 1 34.92 5.37 10.55
N LEU A 2 34.27 5.22 11.71
CA LEU A 2 32.89 4.66 11.78
C LEU A 2 31.83 5.62 11.21
N TYR A 3 31.96 6.92 11.50
CA TYR A 3 31.06 7.96 10.99
C TYR A 3 31.05 8.03 9.46
N ASP A 4 32.24 7.97 8.84
CA ASP A 4 32.38 8.00 7.37
C ASP A 4 31.78 6.76 6.70
N GLN A 5 31.84 5.60 7.36
CA GLN A 5 31.24 4.36 6.84
C GLN A 5 29.71 4.40 6.90
N VAL A 6 29.13 4.91 7.98
CA VAL A 6 27.67 5.07 8.12
C VAL A 6 27.15 6.10 7.12
N ALA A 7 27.80 7.26 7.01
CA ALA A 7 27.43 8.28 6.04
C ALA A 7 27.51 7.75 4.60
N HIS A 8 28.56 7.00 4.26
CA HIS A 8 28.68 6.39 2.94
C HIS A 8 27.61 5.33 2.67
N ALA A 9 27.29 4.48 3.65
CA ALA A 9 26.21 3.50 3.51
C ALA A 9 24.86 4.18 3.30
N LEU A 10 24.60 5.29 3.99
CA LEU A 10 23.38 6.08 3.84
C LEU A 10 23.30 6.78 2.48
N LEU A 11 24.42 7.27 1.95
CA LEU A 11 24.47 7.84 0.59
C LEU A 11 24.21 6.76 -0.47
N VAL A 12 24.82 5.58 -0.34
CA VAL A 12 24.57 4.45 -1.26
C VAL A 12 23.13 3.96 -1.16
N LEU A 13 22.57 3.91 0.05
CA LEU A 13 21.14 3.64 0.26
C LEU A 13 20.30 4.70 -0.42
N ASN A 14 20.56 6.00 -0.18
CA ASN A 14 19.86 7.10 -0.83
C ASN A 14 19.91 7.00 -2.36
N ASP A 15 21.07 6.75 -2.96
CA ASP A 15 21.20 6.58 -4.40
C ASP A 15 20.35 5.41 -4.92
N ARG A 16 20.37 4.27 -4.21
CA ARG A 16 19.51 3.12 -4.54
C ARG A 16 18.03 3.43 -4.35
N LEU A 17 17.68 4.17 -3.30
CA LEU A 17 16.32 4.63 -3.03
C LEU A 17 15.85 5.54 -4.18
N GLN A 18 16.72 6.41 -4.70
CA GLN A 18 16.38 7.27 -5.83
C GLN A 18 16.25 6.50 -7.16
N MET A 19 17.06 5.46 -7.37
CA MET A 19 17.02 4.63 -8.59
C MET A 19 15.84 3.64 -8.64
N VAL A 20 15.61 2.90 -7.55
CA VAL A 20 14.60 1.84 -7.49
C VAL A 20 13.28 2.37 -6.92
N ARG A 21 13.32 3.51 -6.23
CA ARG A 21 12.19 4.14 -5.52
C ARG A 21 11.45 3.14 -4.62
N PRO A 22 12.09 2.28 -3.83
CA PRO A 22 11.35 1.29 -3.06
C PRO A 22 10.34 1.99 -2.14
N VAL A 23 9.23 1.31 -1.87
CA VAL A 23 8.21 1.83 -0.96
C VAL A 23 8.78 1.77 0.45
N LEU A 24 8.90 2.92 1.12
CA LEU A 24 9.22 2.98 2.53
C LEU A 24 7.96 2.63 3.33
N VAL A 25 8.03 1.53 4.06
CA VAL A 25 6.91 1.01 4.84
C VAL A 25 7.22 1.20 6.31
N GLY A 26 6.25 1.73 7.04
CA GLY A 26 6.35 1.94 8.48
C GLY A 26 5.02 1.74 9.18
N HIS A 27 5.02 1.81 10.50
CA HIS A 27 3.81 1.71 11.32
C HIS A 27 3.77 2.90 12.28
N ASN A 28 2.87 3.86 12.03
CA ASN A 28 2.83 5.13 12.78
C ASN A 28 4.18 5.88 12.74
N GLN A 29 4.77 5.95 11.55
CA GLN A 29 6.22 6.19 11.34
C GLN A 29 6.65 7.66 11.37
N PHE A 30 5.77 8.58 11.76
CA PHE A 30 6.09 10.01 11.74
C PHE A 30 7.31 10.36 12.60
N TRP A 31 7.39 9.79 13.81
CA TRP A 31 8.52 10.01 14.70
C TRP A 31 9.80 9.35 14.17
N ASP A 32 9.70 8.17 13.57
CA ASP A 32 10.84 7.50 12.95
C ASP A 32 11.46 8.37 11.86
N LEU A 33 10.62 8.99 11.02
CA LEU A 33 11.07 9.90 9.97
C LEU A 33 11.70 11.18 10.53
N LEU A 34 11.15 11.75 11.61
CA LEU A 34 11.76 12.92 12.28
C LEU A 34 13.15 12.59 12.83
N PHE A 35 13.30 11.45 13.53
CA PHE A 35 14.57 11.04 14.09
C PHE A 35 15.57 10.67 12.99
N LEU A 36 15.14 9.96 11.94
CA LEU A 36 15.98 9.64 10.79
C LEU A 36 16.51 10.91 10.14
N TYR A 37 15.61 11.86 9.83
CA TYR A 37 15.99 13.12 9.20
C TYR A 37 17.01 13.87 10.06
N ARG A 38 16.68 14.10 11.34
CA ARG A 38 17.53 14.86 12.26
C ARG A 38 18.91 14.23 12.48
N THR A 39 18.98 12.90 12.48
CA THR A 39 20.21 12.19 12.79
C THR A 39 21.13 12.11 11.58
N PHE A 40 20.57 11.97 10.38
CA PHE A 40 21.32 11.53 9.20
C PHE A 40 21.26 12.48 8.01
N ILE A 41 20.30 13.40 7.96
CA ILE A 41 20.06 14.25 6.80
C ILE A 41 20.45 15.70 7.11
N ASP A 42 19.68 16.38 7.97
CA ASP A 42 19.92 17.77 8.34
C ASP A 42 19.17 18.11 9.65
N ASP A 43 19.36 19.33 10.16
CA ASP A 43 18.51 19.90 11.21
C ASP A 43 17.05 19.95 10.75
N LEU A 44 16.11 19.70 11.66
CA LEU A 44 14.68 19.72 11.34
C LEU A 44 14.26 21.09 10.77
N PRO A 45 13.46 21.12 9.68
CA PRO A 45 12.98 22.36 9.11
C PRO A 45 12.19 23.24 10.09
N GLY A 46 12.09 24.53 9.78
CA GLY A 46 11.43 25.52 10.64
C GLY A 46 9.93 25.31 10.79
N SER A 47 9.32 24.48 9.94
CA SER A 47 7.90 24.13 10.00
C SER A 47 7.63 22.68 9.60
N ALA A 48 6.51 22.14 10.08
CA ALA A 48 6.07 20.79 9.71
C ALA A 48 5.81 20.66 8.20
N GLY A 49 5.29 21.71 7.53
CA GLY A 49 5.05 21.69 6.09
C GLY A 49 6.32 21.60 5.25
N GLU A 50 7.38 22.29 5.67
CA GLU A 50 8.71 22.15 5.05
C GLU A 50 9.26 20.74 5.26
N PHE A 51 9.16 20.21 6.49
CA PHE A 51 9.54 18.83 6.78
C PHE A 51 8.79 17.81 5.90
N PHE A 52 7.47 17.94 5.75
CA PHE A 52 6.69 17.05 4.88
C PHE A 52 7.10 17.14 3.41
N THR A 53 7.42 18.35 2.93
CA THR A 53 7.92 18.56 1.57
C THR A 53 9.25 17.84 1.37
N GLU A 54 10.20 18.01 2.28
CA GLU A 54 11.54 17.42 2.16
C GLU A 54 11.53 15.90 2.35
N ILE A 55 10.74 15.37 3.29
CA ILE A 55 10.56 13.93 3.45
C ILE A 55 9.98 13.29 2.20
N HIS A 56 9.03 13.95 1.54
CA HIS A 56 8.48 13.42 0.30
C HIS A 56 9.49 13.43 -0.85
N GLU A 57 10.38 14.44 -0.89
CA GLU A 57 11.48 14.48 -1.86
C GLU A 57 12.50 13.36 -1.62
N LEU A 58 12.81 13.04 -0.36
CA LEU A 58 13.70 11.93 0.00
C LEU A 58 13.06 10.57 -0.26
N PHE A 59 11.79 10.42 0.10
CA PHE A 59 11.04 9.17 0.02
C PHE A 59 9.72 9.38 -0.74
N PRO A 60 9.74 9.26 -2.08
CA PRO A 60 8.57 9.56 -2.92
C PRO A 60 7.45 8.52 -2.82
N ARG A 61 7.71 7.37 -2.18
CA ARG A 61 6.73 6.30 -1.94
C ARG A 61 6.79 5.91 -0.47
N ILE A 62 5.86 6.42 0.33
CA ILE A 62 5.70 6.06 1.74
C ILE A 62 4.33 5.40 1.96
N LEU A 63 4.31 4.36 2.80
CA LEU A 63 3.10 3.69 3.24
C LEU A 63 3.12 3.48 4.76
N ASP A 64 2.09 3.96 5.44
CA ASP A 64 1.87 3.73 6.87
C ASP A 64 0.84 2.62 7.11
N THR A 65 1.32 1.48 7.59
CA THR A 65 0.51 0.28 7.85
C THR A 65 -0.54 0.50 8.92
N LYS A 66 -0.39 1.48 9.81
CA LYS A 66 -1.41 1.84 10.78
C LYS A 66 -2.67 2.37 10.08
N ILE A 67 -2.48 3.21 9.07
CA ILE A 67 -3.58 3.80 8.29
C ILE A 67 -4.25 2.69 7.46
N LEU A 68 -3.45 1.79 6.87
CA LEU A 68 -3.96 0.61 6.17
C LEU A 68 -4.84 -0.26 7.09
N ALA A 69 -4.37 -0.56 8.31
CA ALA A 69 -5.12 -1.35 9.28
C ALA A 69 -6.43 -0.68 9.72
N ILE A 70 -6.45 0.64 9.90
CA ILE A 70 -7.67 1.39 10.19
C ILE A 70 -8.64 1.32 9.00
N SER A 71 -8.13 1.45 7.77
CA SER A 71 -8.97 1.43 6.56
C SER A 71 -9.65 0.09 6.30
N ASP A 72 -9.01 -1.04 6.67
CA ASP A 72 -9.60 -2.38 6.62
C ASP A 72 -10.54 -2.68 7.80
N GLN A 73 -10.69 -1.75 8.76
CA GLN A 73 -11.33 -2.03 10.05
C GLN A 73 -10.69 -3.22 10.80
N ALA A 74 -9.44 -3.55 10.47
CA ALA A 74 -8.67 -4.58 11.17
C ALA A 74 -8.44 -4.20 12.64
N ILE A 75 -8.51 -2.89 12.92
CA ILE A 75 -8.33 -2.29 14.25
C ILE A 75 -9.34 -1.15 14.44
N GLU A 76 -9.77 -0.92 15.68
CA GLU A 76 -10.61 0.24 16.03
C GLU A 76 -9.82 1.53 16.25
N GLY A 77 -8.48 1.46 16.18
CA GLY A 77 -7.65 2.66 16.12
C GLY A 77 -6.26 2.47 16.67
N GLU A 78 -6.10 2.09 17.95
CA GLU A 78 -4.81 2.21 18.67
C GLU A 78 -4.08 0.89 18.92
N ASP A 79 -4.54 -0.22 18.35
CA ASP A 79 -3.92 -1.53 18.55
C ASP A 79 -2.42 -1.51 18.22
N PRO A 80 -1.55 -2.00 19.12
CA PRO A 80 -0.12 -2.14 18.87
C PRO A 80 0.19 -2.95 17.60
N LEU A 81 1.37 -2.70 17.02
CA LEU A 81 1.85 -3.46 15.85
C LEU A 81 1.84 -4.97 16.09
N ALA A 82 2.29 -5.42 17.28
CA ALA A 82 2.33 -6.83 17.66
C ALA A 82 0.94 -7.48 17.58
N ASP A 83 -0.09 -6.83 18.13
CA ASP A 83 -1.46 -7.37 18.11
C ASP A 83 -2.02 -7.50 16.69
N ILE A 84 -1.66 -6.57 15.79
CA ILE A 84 -2.04 -6.66 14.37
C ILE A 84 -1.29 -7.80 13.69
N PHE A 85 0.01 -7.89 13.96
CA PHE A 85 0.85 -8.94 13.43
C PHE A 85 0.35 -10.33 13.85
N ASP A 86 0.11 -10.56 15.15
CA ASP A 86 -0.37 -11.83 15.70
C ASP A 86 -1.73 -12.25 15.12
N ARG A 87 -2.65 -11.30 14.91
CA ARG A 87 -3.94 -11.57 14.26
C ARG A 87 -3.81 -11.98 12.80
N LEU A 88 -2.77 -11.50 12.11
CA LEU A 88 -2.50 -11.84 10.71
C LEU A 88 -1.55 -13.05 10.56
N ASP A 89 -0.81 -13.41 11.60
CA ASP A 89 0.15 -14.52 11.63
C ASP A 89 -0.50 -15.83 12.10
N VAL A 90 -1.60 -16.18 11.45
CA VAL A 90 -2.31 -17.44 11.69
C VAL A 90 -1.70 -18.59 10.88
N TYR A 91 -1.98 -19.82 11.32
CA TYR A 91 -1.61 -21.01 10.56
C TYR A 91 -2.13 -20.93 9.12
N ASN A 92 -1.27 -21.18 8.13
CA ASN A 92 -1.53 -21.02 6.69
C ASN A 92 -1.87 -19.58 6.23
N ALA A 93 -1.37 -18.55 6.93
CA ALA A 93 -1.49 -17.17 6.47
C ALA A 93 -0.92 -16.99 5.05
N THR A 94 -1.67 -16.27 4.20
CA THR A 94 -1.29 -15.96 2.82
C THR A 94 -1.06 -14.47 2.61
N PRO A 95 0.04 -14.07 1.93
CA PRO A 95 1.09 -14.95 1.41
C PRO A 95 1.99 -15.49 2.53
N ARG A 96 2.61 -16.65 2.26
CA ARG A 96 3.56 -17.27 3.18
C ARG A 96 4.85 -16.44 3.21
N ILE A 97 5.20 -15.93 4.38
CA ILE A 97 6.42 -15.17 4.62
C ILE A 97 7.41 -16.10 5.31
N THR A 98 8.64 -16.15 4.80
CA THR A 98 9.70 -17.01 5.33
C THR A 98 10.99 -16.23 5.53
N TRP A 99 11.85 -16.78 6.37
CA TRP A 99 13.14 -16.21 6.69
C TRP A 99 14.24 -16.94 5.93
N ASP A 100 15.29 -16.21 5.59
CA ASP A 100 16.55 -16.85 5.24
C ASP A 100 17.12 -17.51 6.51
N PRO A 101 17.44 -18.83 6.51
CA PRO A 101 17.97 -19.52 7.69
C PRO A 101 19.26 -18.93 8.26
N LEU A 102 20.05 -18.21 7.43
CA LEU A 102 21.33 -17.62 7.81
C LEU A 102 21.19 -16.22 8.43
N TYR A 103 20.14 -15.48 8.08
CA TYR A 103 19.95 -14.07 8.46
C TYR A 103 18.63 -13.80 9.20
N GLY A 104 17.82 -14.83 9.44
CA GLY A 104 16.52 -14.73 10.09
C GLY A 104 16.57 -14.72 11.61
N TYR A 105 15.43 -14.39 12.22
CA TYR A 105 15.23 -14.51 13.65
C TYR A 105 15.01 -15.99 13.97
N ASN A 106 16.09 -16.71 14.28
CA ASN A 106 16.11 -18.11 14.70
C ASN A 106 15.47 -18.28 16.10
N HIS A 107 14.17 -17.97 16.22
CA HIS A 107 13.33 -18.06 17.41
C HIS A 107 13.68 -17.11 18.58
N LYS A 108 14.47 -16.06 18.33
CA LYS A 108 14.88 -15.05 19.34
C LYS A 108 14.33 -13.65 19.08
N ALA A 109 13.41 -13.52 18.13
CA ALA A 109 12.78 -12.24 17.87
C ALA A 109 11.89 -11.84 19.05
N GLU A 110 12.05 -10.61 19.51
CA GLU A 110 11.18 -9.99 20.51
C GLU A 110 10.64 -8.68 19.95
N ALA A 111 9.37 -8.40 20.23
CA ALA A 111 8.80 -7.08 19.96
C ALA A 111 9.64 -6.00 20.66
N HIS A 112 9.69 -4.80 20.06
CA HIS A 112 10.52 -3.68 20.49
C HIS A 112 12.01 -3.77 20.11
N GLU A 113 12.40 -4.76 19.32
CA GLU A 113 13.65 -4.69 18.54
C GLU A 113 13.35 -4.08 17.17
N ALA A 114 14.00 -2.95 16.83
CA ALA A 114 13.71 -2.20 15.61
C ALA A 114 13.76 -3.06 14.33
N GLY A 115 14.68 -4.04 14.26
CA GLY A 115 14.76 -4.98 13.15
C GLY A 115 13.54 -5.88 13.06
N PHE A 116 13.07 -6.39 14.19
CA PHE A 116 11.91 -7.28 14.23
C PHE A 116 10.60 -6.51 14.03
N ASP A 117 10.49 -5.31 14.60
CA ASP A 117 9.36 -4.40 14.35
C ASP A 117 9.24 -4.02 12.87
N SER A 118 10.37 -3.82 12.18
CA SER A 118 10.40 -3.60 10.73
C SER A 118 9.88 -4.81 9.94
N PHE A 119 10.24 -6.03 10.38
CA PHE A 119 9.70 -7.24 9.78
C PHE A 119 8.20 -7.40 10.02
N MET A 120 7.73 -7.21 11.26
CA MET A 120 6.31 -7.29 11.58
C MET A 120 5.52 -6.28 10.74
N THR A 121 6.03 -5.05 10.63
CA THR A 121 5.47 -4.00 9.77
C THR A 121 5.34 -4.44 8.30
N ALA A 122 6.41 -4.99 7.72
CA ALA A 122 6.38 -5.49 6.35
C ALA A 122 5.39 -6.65 6.17
N SER A 123 5.34 -7.56 7.14
CA SER A 123 4.44 -8.71 7.12
C SER A 123 2.97 -8.30 7.21
N VAL A 124 2.66 -7.32 8.07
CA VAL A 124 1.35 -6.70 8.17
C VAL A 124 0.95 -6.08 6.84
N LEU A 125 1.81 -5.27 6.21
CA LEU A 125 1.52 -4.68 4.90
C LEU A 125 1.15 -5.76 3.87
N VAL A 126 2.01 -6.77 3.73
CA VAL A 126 1.89 -7.77 2.67
C VAL A 126 0.62 -8.61 2.86
N ARG A 127 0.35 -9.07 4.07
CA ARG A 127 -0.84 -9.90 4.37
C ARG A 127 -2.13 -9.10 4.29
N LEU A 128 -2.13 -7.89 4.84
CA LEU A 128 -3.32 -7.04 4.84
C LEU A 128 -3.64 -6.52 3.43
N GLY A 129 -2.62 -6.08 2.69
CA GLY A 129 -2.79 -5.69 1.29
C GLY A 129 -3.30 -6.85 0.42
N HIS A 130 -2.81 -8.06 0.65
CA HIS A 130 -3.29 -9.26 -0.06
C HIS A 130 -4.74 -9.62 0.30
N LYS A 131 -5.10 -9.55 1.58
CA LYS A 131 -6.48 -9.74 2.05
C LYS A 131 -7.43 -8.75 1.36
N LEU A 132 -7.10 -7.46 1.40
CA LEU A 132 -7.91 -6.40 0.80
C LEU A 132 -8.04 -6.54 -0.72
N ALA A 133 -6.95 -6.83 -1.43
CA ALA A 133 -6.98 -7.05 -2.87
C ALA A 133 -7.86 -8.24 -3.27
N ARG A 134 -7.86 -9.31 -2.46
CA ARG A 134 -8.78 -10.44 -2.65
C ARG A 134 -10.23 -10.05 -2.41
N GLN A 135 -10.53 -9.29 -1.36
CA GLN A 135 -11.87 -8.82 -1.05
C GLN A 135 -12.41 -7.90 -2.15
N SER A 136 -11.64 -6.89 -2.58
CA SER A 136 -12.06 -5.99 -3.67
C SER A 136 -12.37 -6.74 -4.96
N ARG A 137 -11.62 -7.81 -5.24
CA ARG A 137 -11.87 -8.68 -6.39
C ARG A 137 -13.16 -9.49 -6.24
N LEU A 138 -13.44 -10.02 -5.05
CA LEU A 138 -14.69 -10.74 -4.77
C LEU A 138 -15.91 -9.82 -4.87
N ASP A 139 -15.83 -8.61 -4.30
CA ASP A 139 -16.90 -7.61 -4.40
C ASP A 139 -17.17 -7.24 -5.87
N PHE A 140 -16.12 -7.09 -6.68
CA PHE A 140 -16.25 -6.85 -8.12
C PHE A 140 -16.95 -8.01 -8.86
N PHE A 141 -16.63 -9.26 -8.53
CA PHE A 141 -17.31 -10.43 -9.12
C PHE A 141 -18.78 -10.52 -8.68
N GLN A 142 -19.05 -10.22 -7.41
CA GLN A 142 -20.41 -10.20 -6.86
C GLN A 142 -21.26 -9.12 -7.53
N ASP A 143 -20.72 -7.90 -7.68
CA ASP A 143 -21.36 -6.81 -8.42
C ASP A 143 -21.54 -7.15 -9.90
N SER A 144 -20.57 -7.82 -10.54
CA SER A 144 -20.69 -8.25 -11.93
C SER A 144 -21.77 -9.31 -12.13
N GLU A 145 -21.88 -10.29 -11.22
CA GLU A 145 -22.96 -11.28 -11.23
C GLU A 145 -24.33 -10.63 -10.97
N ASP A 146 -24.43 -9.72 -10.00
CA ASP A 146 -25.68 -9.02 -9.70
C ASP A 146 -26.10 -8.06 -10.82
N GLN A 147 -25.14 -7.39 -11.48
CA GLN A 147 -25.39 -6.60 -12.69
C GLN A 147 -25.79 -7.51 -13.85
N ASN A 148 -25.11 -8.63 -14.08
CA ASN A 148 -25.50 -9.60 -15.10
C ASN A 148 -26.89 -10.20 -14.83
N LYS A 149 -27.25 -10.45 -13.57
CA LYS A 149 -28.56 -10.94 -13.16
C LYS A 149 -29.63 -9.87 -13.32
N LYS A 150 -29.33 -8.60 -12.99
CA LYS A 150 -30.19 -7.45 -13.27
C LYS A 150 -30.39 -7.25 -14.77
N LEU A 151 -29.33 -7.32 -15.58
CA LEU A 151 -29.39 -7.24 -17.04
C LEU A 151 -30.23 -8.38 -17.63
N ARG A 152 -30.02 -9.63 -17.18
CA ARG A 152 -30.85 -10.79 -17.55
C ARG A 152 -32.32 -10.64 -17.11
N GLY A 153 -32.58 -9.92 -16.02
CA GLY A 153 -33.94 -9.58 -15.56
C GLY A 153 -34.58 -8.42 -16.34
N LEU A 154 -33.78 -7.46 -16.83
CA LEU A 154 -34.20 -6.31 -17.63
C LEU A 154 -34.56 -6.71 -19.07
N TYR A 155 -33.85 -7.68 -19.64
CA TYR A 155 -34.15 -8.24 -20.95
C TYR A 155 -34.96 -9.52 -20.82
N SER A 156 -36.29 -9.41 -20.84
CA SER A 156 -37.13 -10.60 -20.90
C SER A 156 -36.86 -11.37 -22.20
N LYS A 157 -36.97 -12.71 -22.15
CA LYS A 157 -36.77 -13.58 -23.32
C LYS A 157 -37.56 -13.10 -24.55
N GLY A 158 -38.80 -12.64 -24.33
CA GLY A 158 -39.65 -12.08 -25.37
C GLY A 158 -39.20 -10.73 -25.94
N TRP A 159 -38.46 -9.90 -25.18
CA TRP A 159 -37.90 -8.65 -25.70
C TRP A 159 -36.71 -8.91 -26.64
N LEU A 160 -35.83 -9.85 -26.30
CA LEU A 160 -34.68 -10.26 -27.14
C LEU A 160 -35.15 -10.92 -28.44
N GLU A 161 -36.13 -11.81 -28.36
CA GLU A 161 -36.77 -12.42 -29.55
C GLU A 161 -37.44 -11.36 -30.44
N GLY A 162 -38.03 -10.33 -29.86
CA GLY A 162 -38.72 -9.24 -30.58
C GLY A 162 -37.80 -8.31 -31.39
N ILE A 163 -36.50 -8.26 -31.07
CA ILE A 163 -35.50 -7.47 -31.81
C ILE A 163 -34.54 -8.33 -32.66
N GLY A 164 -34.84 -9.63 -32.80
CA GLY A 164 -34.08 -10.55 -33.64
C GLY A 164 -32.76 -11.04 -33.06
N HIS A 165 -32.56 -10.92 -31.74
CA HIS A 165 -31.40 -11.48 -31.04
C HIS A 165 -31.77 -12.79 -30.38
N ASP A 166 -31.03 -13.86 -30.68
CA ASP A 166 -31.19 -15.16 -30.02
C ASP A 166 -30.75 -15.04 -28.54
N PRO A 167 -31.63 -15.30 -27.55
CA PRO A 167 -31.28 -15.27 -26.14
C PRO A 167 -30.18 -16.28 -25.75
N GLU A 168 -29.89 -17.27 -26.60
CA GLU A 168 -28.78 -18.23 -26.41
C GLU A 168 -27.44 -17.76 -27.01
N CYS A 169 -27.39 -16.62 -27.72
CA CYS A 169 -26.15 -16.07 -28.30
C CYS A 169 -25.17 -15.46 -27.28
N PHE A 170 -25.57 -15.26 -26.01
CA PHE A 170 -24.64 -14.96 -24.92
C PHE A 170 -24.00 -16.25 -24.44
N GLY A 171 -23.08 -16.77 -25.25
CA GLY A 171 -22.15 -17.87 -25.00
C GLY A 171 -22.53 -18.82 -23.86
N SER A 172 -23.00 -20.02 -24.22
CA SER A 172 -22.68 -21.18 -23.41
C SER A 172 -21.16 -21.38 -23.47
N ASP A 173 -20.44 -20.83 -22.50
CA ASP A 173 -19.18 -21.48 -22.13
C ASP A 173 -19.60 -22.86 -21.64
N ALA A 174 -19.27 -23.86 -22.45
CA ALA A 174 -19.46 -25.26 -22.13
C ALA A 174 -18.71 -25.54 -20.82
N VAL A 175 -19.45 -25.47 -19.72
CA VAL A 175 -19.08 -26.09 -18.45
C VAL A 175 -18.96 -27.57 -18.76
N VAL A 176 -17.72 -28.04 -18.88
CA VAL A 176 -17.38 -29.45 -18.90
C VAL A 176 -17.97 -30.06 -17.63
N GLY A 177 -18.79 -31.10 -17.81
CA GLY A 177 -19.72 -31.60 -16.81
C GLY A 177 -19.08 -31.95 -15.45
N PHE A 178 -19.77 -31.53 -14.39
CA PHE A 178 -19.55 -31.98 -13.02
C PHE A 178 -19.84 -33.49 -12.93
N GLY A 179 -18.78 -34.30 -12.94
CA GLY A 179 -18.81 -35.65 -12.41
C GLY A 179 -18.81 -35.57 -10.89
N SER A 180 -19.74 -36.26 -10.25
CA SER A 180 -19.73 -36.49 -8.82
C SER A 180 -18.49 -37.32 -8.44
N ALA A 181 -17.68 -36.82 -7.51
CA ALA A 181 -17.16 -37.57 -6.36
C ALA A 181 -16.06 -36.79 -5.61
N SER A 182 -16.09 -36.99 -4.29
CA SER A 182 -14.97 -37.02 -3.33
C SER A 182 -14.19 -35.75 -3.03
N GLU A 183 -14.20 -35.41 -1.73
CA GLU A 183 -13.18 -34.67 -1.01
C GLU A 183 -11.77 -35.12 -1.44
N GLU A 184 -10.94 -34.21 -1.95
CA GLU A 184 -9.47 -34.21 -1.75
C GLU A 184 -8.77 -32.95 -2.34
N SER A 185 -7.84 -32.44 -1.53
CA SER A 185 -6.73 -31.49 -1.75
C SER A 185 -7.00 -30.05 -2.22
N ASP A 186 -6.86 -29.13 -1.25
CA ASP A 186 -6.52 -27.71 -1.44
C ASP A 186 -5.13 -27.57 -2.08
N ASP A 187 -5.09 -27.40 -3.41
CA ASP A 187 -3.94 -26.87 -4.14
C ASP A 187 -4.43 -25.74 -5.07
N ASP A 188 -4.82 -24.61 -4.46
CA ASP A 188 -5.09 -23.36 -5.19
C ASP A 188 -3.75 -22.65 -5.46
N ASP A 189 -3.06 -23.12 -6.49
CA ASP A 189 -1.85 -22.50 -7.02
C ASP A 189 -2.21 -21.21 -7.80
N ALA A 190 -1.76 -20.09 -7.25
CA ALA A 190 -1.25 -18.90 -7.93
C ALA A 190 -1.90 -18.46 -9.26
N SER A 191 -2.99 -17.69 -9.14
CA SER A 191 -3.21 -16.51 -10.01
C SER A 191 -3.28 -15.22 -9.18
N GLY A 192 -2.46 -15.17 -8.12
CA GLY A 192 -2.33 -14.01 -7.25
C GLY A 192 -1.78 -12.83 -8.04
N GLU A 193 -2.62 -11.85 -8.33
CA GLU A 193 -2.21 -10.58 -8.89
C GLU A 193 -1.09 -9.99 -8.02
N SER A 194 0.05 -9.69 -8.64
CA SER A 194 1.20 -9.16 -7.92
C SER A 194 0.84 -7.80 -7.35
N LEU A 195 0.78 -7.68 -6.02
CA LEU A 195 0.60 -6.39 -5.34
C LEU A 195 1.71 -5.43 -5.77
N SER A 196 1.31 -4.37 -6.47
CA SER A 196 2.20 -3.30 -6.89
C SER A 196 1.81 -2.00 -6.19
N TRP A 197 2.72 -1.03 -6.17
CA TRP A 197 2.45 0.29 -5.60
C TRP A 197 1.17 0.92 -6.16
N ASP A 198 0.94 0.77 -7.47
CA ASP A 198 -0.20 1.35 -8.20
C ASP A 198 -1.50 0.56 -8.04
N HIS A 199 -1.53 -0.49 -7.22
CA HIS A 199 -2.75 -1.25 -6.95
C HIS A 199 -3.78 -0.36 -6.21
N ALA A 200 -5.04 -0.40 -6.66
CA ALA A 200 -6.13 0.46 -6.17
C ALA A 200 -6.31 0.45 -4.64
N VAL A 201 -6.00 -0.69 -4.00
CA VAL A 201 -6.02 -0.82 -2.53
C VAL A 201 -5.13 0.19 -1.80
N PHE A 202 -4.01 0.58 -2.41
CA PHE A 202 -3.05 1.49 -1.79
C PHE A 202 -3.30 2.94 -2.16
N GLU A 203 -3.99 3.23 -3.26
CA GLU A 203 -4.27 4.58 -3.76
C GLU A 203 -4.70 5.59 -2.66
N PRO A 204 -5.66 5.29 -1.76
CA PRO A 204 -6.07 6.25 -0.73
C PRO A 204 -5.02 6.48 0.38
N LEU A 205 -4.00 5.62 0.45
CA LEU A 205 -2.99 5.57 1.52
C LEU A 205 -1.60 6.01 1.04
N GLN A 206 -1.38 6.06 -0.27
CA GLN A 206 -0.11 6.45 -0.86
C GLN A 206 0.33 7.80 -0.31
N ASN A 207 1.57 7.85 0.19
CA ASN A 207 2.20 9.06 0.70
C ASN A 207 1.40 9.74 1.83
N SER A 208 0.70 8.94 2.63
CA SER A 208 0.01 9.40 3.84
C SER A 208 0.82 9.06 5.10
N LEU A 209 0.83 10.00 6.05
CA LEU A 209 1.47 9.84 7.36
C LEU A 209 0.48 10.16 8.48
N ARG A 210 0.47 9.30 9.50
CA ARG A 210 -0.30 9.52 10.72
C ARG A 210 0.56 10.29 11.72
N ILE A 211 0.07 11.43 12.19
CA ILE A 211 0.79 12.34 13.15
C ILE A 211 0.13 12.31 14.54
N GLY A 212 -0.81 11.39 14.73
CA GLY A 212 -1.51 11.16 15.99
C GLY A 212 -2.83 10.43 15.75
N PRO A 213 -3.60 10.18 16.83
CA PRO A 213 -4.80 9.35 16.77
C PRO A 213 -5.82 9.76 15.69
N SER A 214 -5.98 11.08 15.49
CA SER A 214 -7.00 11.69 14.64
C SER A 214 -6.46 12.49 13.46
N THR A 215 -5.14 12.48 13.24
CA THR A 215 -4.50 13.35 12.24
C THR A 215 -3.70 12.55 11.23
N THR A 216 -4.11 12.65 9.97
CA THR A 216 -3.40 12.10 8.81
C THR A 216 -3.06 13.23 7.84
N VAL A 217 -1.82 13.25 7.36
CA VAL A 217 -1.33 14.20 6.37
C VAL A 217 -0.99 13.46 5.07
N PHE A 218 -1.32 14.09 3.94
CA PHE A 218 -0.98 13.61 2.60
C PHE A 218 0.21 14.41 2.08
N LEU A 219 1.37 13.78 2.03
CA LEU A 219 2.65 14.42 1.71
C LEU A 219 2.68 15.02 0.31
N GLU A 220 2.18 14.28 -0.68
CA GLU A 220 2.16 14.74 -2.07
C GLU A 220 1.36 16.04 -2.25
N ARG A 221 0.23 16.18 -1.54
CA ARG A 221 -0.58 17.41 -1.57
C ARG A 221 0.18 18.60 -0.99
N GLN A 222 0.93 18.39 0.08
CA GLN A 222 1.75 19.44 0.68
C GLN A 222 2.91 19.82 -0.25
N TRP A 223 3.58 18.82 -0.81
CA TRP A 223 4.68 19.03 -1.75
C TRP A 223 4.25 19.79 -3.01
N LEU A 224 3.11 19.42 -3.61
CA LEU A 224 2.54 20.12 -4.77
C LEU A 224 2.22 21.59 -4.45
N ALA A 225 1.64 21.86 -3.28
CA ALA A 225 1.35 23.22 -2.84
C ALA A 225 2.63 24.05 -2.65
N SER A 226 3.67 23.46 -2.04
CA SER A 226 4.99 24.09 -1.87
C SER A 226 5.65 24.39 -3.22
N ARG A 227 5.58 23.46 -4.18
CA ARG A 227 6.16 23.64 -5.51
C ARG A 227 5.44 24.71 -6.31
N ALA A 228 4.11 24.69 -6.36
CA ALA A 228 3.31 25.73 -7.01
C ALA A 228 3.59 27.12 -6.43
N PHE A 229 3.81 27.22 -5.12
CA PHE A 229 4.19 28.48 -4.46
C PHE A 229 5.58 28.95 -4.90
N ARG A 230 6.58 28.05 -4.96
CA ARG A 230 7.94 28.35 -5.42
C ARG A 230 7.95 28.80 -6.89
N ASP A 231 7.27 28.07 -7.76
CA ASP A 231 7.16 28.36 -9.20
C ASP A 231 6.46 29.71 -9.43
N GLY A 232 5.37 30.00 -8.71
CA GLY A 232 4.70 31.30 -8.79
C GLY A 232 5.54 32.47 -8.23
N LYS A 233 6.49 32.22 -7.32
CA LYS A 233 7.45 33.25 -6.86
C LYS A 233 8.54 33.50 -7.90
N LEU A 234 9.01 32.46 -8.59
CA LEU A 234 9.95 32.56 -9.70
C LEU A 234 9.35 33.36 -10.87
N GLU A 235 8.10 33.07 -11.26
CA GLU A 235 7.43 33.82 -12.33
C GLU A 235 7.22 35.30 -12.02
N ARG A 236 6.87 35.64 -10.77
CA ARG A 236 6.75 37.03 -10.32
C ARG A 236 8.09 37.77 -10.32
N ASN A 237 9.17 37.07 -9.97
CA ASN A 237 10.52 37.65 -9.99
C ASN A 237 11.05 37.82 -11.41
N SER A 238 10.74 36.91 -12.35
CA SER A 238 11.10 37.07 -13.77
C SER A 238 10.27 38.13 -14.48
N ALA A 239 9.00 38.30 -14.12
CA ALA A 239 8.14 39.37 -14.66
C ALA A 239 8.59 40.77 -14.17
N GLY A 240 9.11 40.88 -12.95
CA GLY A 240 9.67 42.12 -12.42
C GLY A 240 11.04 42.50 -13.02
N ALA A 241 11.80 41.53 -13.55
CA ALA A 241 13.13 41.76 -14.12
C ALA A 241 13.11 42.31 -15.57
N HIS A 242 11.97 42.24 -16.26
CA HIS A 242 11.79 42.79 -17.62
C HIS A 242 11.14 44.18 -17.67
N ALA A 243 10.90 44.81 -16.51
CA ALA A 243 10.21 46.10 -16.39
C ALA A 243 11.12 47.27 -16.01
N VAL A 244 12.44 47.18 -16.26
CA VAL A 244 13.41 48.27 -16.02
C VAL A 244 14.13 48.65 -17.31
#